data_AF-X1KEJ8-F1
#
_entry.id   AF-X1KEJ8-F1
#
_cell.length_a   1.000
_cell.length_b   1.000
_cell.length_c   1.000
_cell.angle_alpha   90.00
_cell.angle_beta   90.00
_cell.angle_gamma   90.00
#
_symmetry.space_group_name_H-M   'P 1'
#
loop_
_entity.id
_entity.type
_entity.pdbx_description
1 polymer ?
#
loop_
_entity_poly.entity_id
_entity_poly.type
_entity_poly.pdbx_seq_one_letter_code
_entity_poly.pdbx_strand_id
1 'polypeptide(L)'
;ADSRGKIWICNTDVESEWSQEEIDKTPKHDVKRVIFHHFEEILLSSIPSNSTVVLRKEPDSHFIEYLQELGIKIPEILLVQGNEEEPWLP
;
A
#
# COMPACT_ATOMS: atom_id res chain seq x y z
N ALA A 1 -17.46 9.53 -17.62
CA ALA A 1 -16.73 8.92 -16.50
C ALA A 1 -17.28 9.52 -15.21
N ASP A 2 -17.50 8.71 -14.17
CA ASP A 2 -17.93 9.21 -12.85
C ASP A 2 -16.89 10.26 -12.38
N SER A 3 -17.34 11.49 -12.14
CA SER A 3 -16.47 12.62 -11.75
C SER A 3 -16.05 12.54 -10.29
N ARG A 4 -16.60 11.60 -9.53
CA ARG A 4 -16.30 11.41 -8.11
C ARG A 4 -15.02 10.60 -7.96
N GLY A 5 -14.06 11.18 -7.24
CA GLY A 5 -12.89 10.46 -6.76
C GLY A 5 -13.30 9.24 -5.93
N LYS A 6 -12.48 8.19 -5.97
CA LYS A 6 -12.65 7.00 -5.14
C LYS A 6 -11.56 6.95 -4.07
N ILE A 7 -11.86 6.27 -2.98
CA ILE A 7 -10.85 5.93 -1.96
C ILE A 7 -10.41 4.49 -2.22
N TRP A 8 -9.12 4.30 -2.43
CA TRP A 8 -8.48 3.00 -2.61
C TRP A 8 -7.73 2.65 -1.34
N ILE A 9 -8.11 1.55 -0.69
CA ILE A 9 -7.44 1.06 0.52
C ILE A 9 -6.57 -0.11 0.10
N CYS A 10 -5.26 0.07 0.13
CA CYS A 10 -4.28 -0.94 -0.25
C CYS A 10 -3.86 -1.73 1.00
N ASN A 11 -4.70 -2.69 1.37
CA ASN A 11 -4.51 -3.58 2.52
C ASN A 11 -4.23 -5.02 2.08
N THR A 12 -3.42 -5.20 1.04
CA THR A 12 -3.20 -6.52 0.44
C THR A 12 -2.63 -7.47 1.48
N ASP A 13 -3.26 -8.65 1.61
CA ASP A 13 -2.84 -9.74 2.50
C ASP A 13 -2.91 -9.45 4.02
N VAL A 14 -3.61 -8.37 4.42
CA VAL A 14 -3.79 -8.02 5.84
C VAL A 14 -4.45 -9.14 6.65
N GLU A 15 -5.34 -9.93 6.04
CA GLU A 15 -6.02 -11.04 6.71
C GLU A 15 -5.07 -12.15 7.15
N SER A 16 -3.94 -12.33 6.45
CA SER A 16 -2.93 -13.31 6.86
C SER A 16 -2.20 -12.88 8.13
N GLU A 17 -2.13 -11.56 8.40
CA GLU A 17 -1.61 -11.01 9.64
C GLU A 17 -2.58 -11.21 10.81
N TRP A 18 -3.89 -11.29 10.55
CA TRP A 18 -4.92 -11.55 11.57
C TRP A 18 -5.02 -13.03 11.97
N SER A 19 -4.60 -13.95 11.09
CA SER A 19 -4.67 -15.39 11.32
C SER A 19 -3.60 -15.96 12.25
N GLN A 20 -2.73 -15.12 12.83
CA GLN A 20 -1.63 -15.56 13.68
C GLN A 20 -2.09 -15.84 15.12
N GLU A 21 -2.73 -17.00 15.33
CA GLU A 21 -2.37 -17.79 16.52
C GLU A 21 -0.90 -18.21 16.33
N GLU A 22 -0.06 -17.89 17.31
CA GLU A 22 1.40 -18.06 17.32
C GLU A 22 1.86 -19.45 16.81
N ILE A 23 2.26 -19.56 15.54
CA ILE A 23 2.95 -20.77 15.04
C ILE A 23 4.19 -20.37 14.22
N ASP A 24 5.33 -20.60 14.88
CA ASP A 24 6.66 -20.85 14.32
C ASP A 24 7.43 -19.72 13.61
N LYS A 25 8.16 -18.94 14.42
CA LYS A 25 9.61 -18.61 14.39
C LYS A 25 10.43 -18.76 13.08
N THR A 26 9.84 -18.52 11.92
CA THR A 26 10.58 -18.38 10.66
C THR A 26 10.13 -17.07 10.02
N PRO A 27 11.02 -16.12 9.68
CA PRO A 27 10.65 -14.84 9.10
C PRO A 27 10.24 -15.02 7.62
N LYS A 28 9.09 -15.66 7.39
CA LYS A 28 8.44 -15.73 6.08
C LYS A 28 7.63 -14.47 5.77
N HIS A 29 7.37 -13.65 6.80
CA HIS A 29 6.56 -12.44 6.71
C HIS A 29 7.24 -11.35 5.87
N ASP A 30 8.56 -11.24 5.91
CA ASP A 30 9.27 -10.13 5.28
C ASP A 30 9.23 -10.19 3.74
N VAL A 31 9.49 -11.36 3.15
CA VAL A 31 9.50 -11.50 1.68
C VAL A 31 8.11 -11.27 1.09
N LYS A 32 7.07 -11.82 1.73
CA LYS A 32 5.68 -11.69 1.28
C LYS A 32 5.22 -10.23 1.34
N ARG A 33 5.55 -9.54 2.44
CA ARG A 33 5.25 -8.12 2.64
C ARG A 33 5.95 -7.23 1.61
N VAL A 34 7.23 -7.50 1.30
CA VAL A 34 7.95 -6.79 0.24
C VAL A 34 7.25 -6.95 -1.12
N ILE A 35 6.81 -8.16 -1.46
CA ILE A 35 6.10 -8.43 -2.72
C ILE A 35 4.80 -7.62 -2.79
N PHE A 36 4.00 -7.61 -1.73
CA PHE A 36 2.74 -6.86 -1.71
C PHE A 36 2.95 -5.35 -1.77
N HIS A 37 3.99 -4.82 -1.14
CA HIS A 37 4.33 -3.40 -1.29
C HIS A 37 4.60 -3.04 -2.76
N HIS A 38 5.36 -3.87 -3.50
CA HIS A 38 5.60 -3.62 -4.92
C HIS A 38 4.30 -3.69 -5.75
N PHE A 39 3.39 -4.62 -5.41
CA PHE A 39 2.07 -4.67 -6.07
C PHE A 39 1.25 -3.41 -5.78
N GLU A 40 1.26 -2.93 -4.54
CA GLU A 40 0.57 -1.71 -4.11
C GLU A 40 1.14 -0.46 -4.80
N GLU A 41 2.47 -0.40 -5.00
CA GLU A 41 3.12 0.64 -5.80
C GLU A 41 2.69 0.57 -7.27
N ILE A 42 2.71 -0.61 -7.89
CA ILE A 42 2.31 -0.79 -9.30
C ILE A 42 0.86 -0.34 -9.51
N LEU A 43 -0.03 -0.53 -8.53
CA LEU A 43 -1.42 -0.07 -8.61
C LEU A 43 -1.54 1.44 -8.81
N LEU A 44 -0.58 2.25 -8.36
CA LEU A 44 -0.58 3.70 -8.58
C LEU A 44 -0.62 4.08 -10.07
N SER A 45 -0.07 3.24 -10.94
CA SER A 45 -0.11 3.44 -12.41
C SER A 45 -1.53 3.37 -13.00
N SER A 46 -2.47 2.74 -12.29
CA SER A 46 -3.83 2.47 -12.77
C SER A 46 -4.90 3.29 -12.06
N ILE A 47 -4.57 3.93 -10.94
CA ILE A 47 -5.53 4.68 -10.12
C ILE A 47 -5.74 6.08 -10.72
N PRO A 48 -7.00 6.51 -10.96
CA PRO A 48 -7.27 7.85 -11.46
C PRO A 48 -6.76 8.94 -10.52
N SER A 49 -6.09 9.96 -11.07
CA SER A 49 -5.53 11.09 -10.29
C SER A 49 -6.52 11.89 -9.44
N ASN A 50 -7.83 11.80 -9.70
CA ASN A 50 -8.86 12.42 -8.87
C ASN A 50 -9.26 11.54 -7.67
N SER A 51 -8.58 10.40 -7.45
CA SER A 51 -8.79 9.48 -6.34
C SER A 51 -7.77 9.70 -5.23
N THR A 52 -8.03 9.10 -4.08
CA THR A 52 -7.13 9.06 -2.93
C THR A 52 -6.76 7.60 -2.66
N VAL A 53 -5.48 7.34 -2.36
CA VAL A 53 -4.93 6.02 -2.08
C VAL A 53 -4.41 6.00 -0.67
N VAL A 54 -4.79 4.97 0.10
CA VAL A 54 -4.32 4.73 1.46
C VAL A 54 -3.29 3.60 1.41
N LEU A 55 -2.03 3.92 1.69
CA LEU A 55 -0.91 2.99 1.70
C LEU A 55 -0.36 2.79 3.11
N ARG A 56 0.20 1.61 3.37
CA ARG A 56 0.88 1.28 4.64
C ARG A 56 2.33 1.76 4.67
N LYS A 57 2.94 1.96 3.51
CA LYS A 57 4.33 2.38 3.34
C LYS A 57 4.40 3.45 2.26
N GLU A 58 5.33 4.38 2.42
CA GLU A 58 5.67 5.35 1.38
C GLU A 58 6.20 4.63 0.13
N PRO A 59 5.69 4.96 -1.07
CA PRO A 59 6.19 4.37 -2.31
C PRO A 59 7.60 4.87 -2.63
N ASP A 60 8.39 4.08 -3.37
CA ASP A 60 9.71 4.49 -3.84
C ASP A 60 9.63 5.79 -4.66
N SER A 61 10.39 6.80 -4.24
CA SER A 61 10.44 8.11 -4.91
C SER A 61 10.84 8.01 -6.38
N HIS A 62 11.78 7.12 -6.74
CA HIS A 62 12.22 6.95 -8.13
C HIS A 62 11.11 6.35 -8.99
N PHE A 63 10.27 5.49 -8.41
CA PHE A 63 9.12 4.93 -9.12
C PHE A 63 8.05 6.00 -9.35
N ILE A 64 7.80 6.86 -8.35
CA ILE A 64 6.88 8.00 -8.50
C ILE A 64 7.36 8.97 -9.59
N GLU A 65 8.65 9.31 -9.59
CA GLU A 65 9.27 10.15 -10.63
C GLU A 65 9.10 9.52 -12.01
N TYR A 66 9.38 8.21 -12.13
CA TYR A 66 9.19 7.47 -13.37
C TYR A 66 7.75 7.54 -13.89
N LEU A 67 6.74 7.35 -13.01
CA LEU A 67 5.33 7.47 -13.41
C LEU A 67 4.99 8.90 -13.89
N GLN A 68 5.54 9.93 -13.24
CA GLN A 68 5.35 11.31 -13.63
C GLN A 68 6.01 11.62 -14.99
N GLU A 69 7.19 11.07 -15.27
CA GLU A 69 7.86 11.18 -16.58
C GLU A 69 7.05 10.54 -17.71
N LEU A 70 6.33 9.45 -17.41
CA LEU A 70 5.37 8.83 -18.34
C LEU A 70 4.07 9.66 -18.53
N GLY A 71 3.93 10.79 -17.83
CA GLY A 71 2.73 11.63 -17.87
C GLY A 71 1.57 11.11 -17.02
N ILE A 72 1.82 10.12 -16.16
CA ILE A 72 0.82 9.60 -15.22
C ILE A 72 0.71 10.57 -14.06
N LYS A 73 -0.51 11.06 -13.83
CA LYS A 73 -0.82 11.92 -12.68
C LYS A 73 -1.04 11.06 -11.45
N ILE A 74 -0.21 11.26 -10.43
CA ILE A 74 -0.28 10.51 -9.18
C ILE A 74 -1.52 10.95 -8.39
N PRO A 75 -2.33 10.01 -7.86
CA PRO A 75 -3.43 10.34 -6.95
C PRO A 75 -2.91 10.93 -5.63
N GLU A 76 -3.82 11.46 -4.81
CA GLU A 76 -3.48 11.82 -3.44
C GLU A 76 -3.10 10.55 -2.66
N ILE A 77 -1.99 10.58 -1.92
CA ILE A 77 -1.51 9.45 -1.12
C ILE A 77 -1.64 9.80 0.36
N LEU A 78 -2.38 8.96 1.09
CA LEU A 78 -2.47 8.97 2.54
C LEU A 78 -1.67 7.78 3.08
N LEU A 79 -0.71 8.07 3.95
CA LEU A 79 0.05 7.03 4.64
C LEU A 79 -0.60 6.72 5.98
N VAL A 80 -0.82 5.44 6.26
CA VAL A 80 -1.27 5.00 7.58
C VAL A 80 -0.09 5.13 8.53
N GLN A 81 -0.07 6.18 9.35
CA GLN A 81 0.87 6.31 10.45
C GLN A 81 0.46 5.35 11.58
N GLY A 82 0.92 4.11 11.50
CA GLY A 82 0.93 3.20 12.64
C GLY A 82 2.27 3.34 13.37
N ASN A 83 2.26 3.42 14.70
CA ASN A 83 3.44 3.06 15.47
C ASN A 83 3.76 1.61 15.11
N GLU A 84 4.93 1.34 14.50
CA GLU A 84 5.37 -0.03 14.22
C GLU A 84 5.49 -0.89 15.50
N GLU A 85 5.41 -0.27 16.68
CA GLU A 85 5.51 -0.90 17.99
C GLU A 85 4.17 -1.21 18.68
N GLU A 86 3.03 -0.71 18.20
CA GLU A 86 1.74 -1.04 18.82
C GLU A 86 0.93 -1.96 17.90
N PRO A 87 0.74 -3.25 18.26
CA PRO A 87 -0.21 -4.07 17.56
C PRO A 87 -1.57 -3.37 17.59
N TRP A 88 -2.19 -3.25 16.42
CA TRP A 88 -3.58 -2.86 16.30
C TRP A 88 -4.42 -3.97 16.94
N LEU A 89 -4.60 -3.92 18.27
CA LEU A 89 -5.76 -4.36 19.07
C LEU A 89 -5.36 -4.42 20.57
N PRO A 90 -6.30 -4.10 21.50
CA PRO A 90 -6.09 -4.13 22.95
C PRO A 90 -5.85 -5.54 23.52
#